data_AF-S9XJ51-F1
#
_entry.id   AF-S9XJ51-F1
#
_cell.length_a   1.000
_cell.length_b   1.000
_cell.length_c   1.000
_cell.angle_alpha   90.00
_cell.angle_beta   90.00
_cell.angle_gamma   90.00
#
_symmetry.space_group_name_H-M   'P 1'
#
loop_
_entity.id
_entity.type
_entity.pdbx_description
1 polymer ?
#
loop_
_entity_poly.entity_id
_entity_poly.type
_entity_poly.pdbx_seq_one_letter_code
_entity_poly.pdbx_strand_id
1 'polypeptide(L)'
;MFFRSFQSFLPGARWSGLLNSFSMKKAQFLPTLQGSNGLGSGLLRSSFPAFDGIGMQQQVRWKTMGNEYQPSNRKRKRKFGFLARIRSVNGRKILRNRRRKGRMYLTH
;
A
#
# COMPACT_ATOMS: atom_id res chain seq x y z
N MET A 1 58.90 26.49 0.06
CA MET A 1 57.86 27.20 0.84
C MET A 1 56.53 26.91 0.17
N PHE A 2 55.55 26.17 0.68
CA PHE A 2 55.15 25.85 2.04
C PHE A 2 54.68 24.40 2.13
N PHE A 3 55.19 23.68 3.12
CA PHE A 3 54.59 22.47 3.67
C PHE A 3 53.30 22.85 4.41
N ARG A 4 52.24 22.05 4.27
CA ARG A 4 51.29 21.81 5.36
C ARG A 4 50.84 20.35 5.34
N SER A 5 51.40 19.60 6.29
CA SER A 5 50.76 18.43 6.87
C SER A 5 49.42 18.84 7.48
N PHE A 6 48.44 17.95 7.50
CA PHE A 6 47.48 17.92 8.61
C PHE A 6 46.96 16.50 8.83
N GLN A 7 47.13 16.09 10.08
CA GLN A 7 46.80 14.83 10.72
C GLN A 7 45.49 14.15 10.29
N SER A 8 45.58 12.82 10.23
CA SER A 8 44.51 11.86 10.45
C SER A 8 43.69 12.12 11.73
N PHE A 9 42.37 12.11 11.62
CA PHE A 9 41.45 11.73 12.69
C PHE A 9 40.21 11.05 12.08
N LEU A 10 40.13 9.72 12.22
CA LEU A 10 38.86 8.97 12.33
C LEU A 10 38.82 8.53 13.80
N PRO A 11 37.67 8.57 14.50
CA PRO A 11 36.63 7.56 14.24
C PRO A 11 35.17 7.98 14.48
N GLY A 12 34.26 7.22 13.87
CA GLY A 12 33.07 6.74 14.56
C GLY A 12 31.84 7.65 14.60
N ALA A 13 30.96 7.50 13.61
CA ALA A 13 29.53 7.73 13.80
C ALA A 13 28.74 6.59 13.16
N ARG A 14 28.70 5.45 13.88
CA ARG A 14 27.87 4.29 13.54
C ARG A 14 26.44 4.63 13.95
N TRP A 15 25.61 5.05 13.00
CA TRP A 15 24.16 5.16 13.19
C TRP A 15 23.55 3.75 13.17
N SER A 16 23.68 3.00 14.26
CA SER A 16 22.86 1.81 14.50
C SER A 16 21.52 2.24 15.11
N GLY A 17 20.61 2.69 14.24
CA GLY A 17 19.24 3.01 14.59
C GLY A 17 18.32 1.81 14.39
N LEU A 18 17.97 1.19 15.50
CA LEU A 18 16.89 0.24 15.79
C LEU A 18 15.85 0.02 14.67
N LEU A 19 15.85 -1.19 14.10
CA LEU A 19 14.71 -1.73 13.38
C LEU A 19 13.57 -1.95 14.37
N ASN A 20 12.49 -1.17 14.24
CA ASN A 20 11.22 -1.46 14.90
C ASN A 20 10.64 -2.76 14.33
N SER A 21 10.89 -3.88 15.00
CA SER A 21 10.18 -5.13 14.77
C SER A 21 8.83 -5.08 15.49
N PHE A 22 7.80 -4.63 14.78
CA PHE A 22 6.42 -4.73 15.27
C PHE A 22 5.96 -6.19 15.07
N SER A 23 6.25 -7.03 16.06
CA SER A 23 5.79 -8.42 16.12
C SER A 23 4.32 -8.46 16.56
N MET A 24 3.41 -8.57 15.59
CA MET A 24 2.00 -8.86 15.87
C MET A 24 1.85 -10.35 16.17
N LYS A 25 1.63 -10.70 17.45
CA LYS A 25 1.21 -12.05 17.82
C LYS A 25 -0.20 -12.30 17.29
N LYS A 26 -0.32 -13.22 16.34
CA LYS A 26 -1.61 -13.70 15.81
C LYS A 26 -2.23 -14.60 16.88
N ALA A 27 -3.27 -14.13 17.55
CA ALA A 27 -4.08 -14.95 18.45
C ALA A 27 -4.69 -16.12 17.67
N GLN A 28 -4.42 -17.34 18.13
CA GLN A 28 -5.08 -18.56 17.66
C GLN A 28 -6.41 -18.67 18.39
N PHE A 29 -7.52 -18.57 17.68
CA PHE A 29 -8.83 -18.91 18.21
C PHE A 29 -9.20 -20.29 17.64
N LEU A 30 -9.09 -21.33 18.47
CA LEU A 30 -9.63 -22.65 18.17
C LEU A 30 -10.94 -22.79 18.96
N PRO A 31 -12.10 -22.93 18.31
CA PRO A 31 -13.30 -23.36 19.03
C PRO A 31 -13.25 -24.88 19.21
N THR A 32 -13.04 -25.32 20.44
CA THR A 32 -13.33 -26.70 20.87
C THR A 32 -14.84 -26.82 21.01
N LEU A 33 -15.49 -27.67 20.22
CA LEU A 33 -16.86 -28.11 20.49
C LEU A 33 -16.84 -29.58 20.91
N GLN A 34 -17.09 -29.77 22.20
CA GLN A 34 -17.38 -31.05 22.84
C GLN A 34 -18.71 -31.57 22.27
N GLY A 35 -18.66 -32.67 21.53
CA GLY A 35 -19.85 -33.39 21.10
C GLY A 35 -20.24 -34.44 22.13
N SER A 36 -21.43 -34.33 22.70
CA SER A 36 -22.26 -35.49 23.04
C SER A 36 -23.71 -35.10 23.34
N ASN A 37 -24.60 -35.97 22.84
CA ASN A 37 -25.92 -36.36 23.34
C ASN A 37 -27.12 -36.02 22.44
N GLY A 38 -27.86 -37.08 22.09
CA GLY A 38 -29.32 -37.04 22.05
C GLY A 38 -29.96 -37.30 20.69
N LEU A 39 -30.45 -38.54 20.51
CA LEU A 39 -31.37 -38.95 19.45
C LEU A 39 -32.67 -38.12 19.52
N GLY A 40 -33.08 -37.56 18.39
CA GLY A 40 -34.35 -36.85 18.24
C GLY A 40 -34.73 -36.76 16.76
N SER A 41 -35.54 -37.69 16.30
CA SER A 41 -36.08 -37.78 14.95
C SER A 41 -37.00 -36.59 14.62
N GLY A 42 -36.60 -35.82 13.59
CA GLY A 42 -37.48 -35.35 12.53
C GLY A 42 -38.48 -34.24 12.85
N LEU A 43 -38.05 -32.99 12.72
CA LEU A 43 -38.77 -31.93 12.00
C LEU A 43 -37.70 -30.98 11.46
N LEU A 44 -37.53 -30.94 10.13
CA LEU A 44 -36.62 -30.00 9.47
C LEU A 44 -37.20 -28.58 9.57
N ARG A 45 -37.05 -27.94 10.73
CA ARG A 45 -37.26 -26.51 10.89
C ARG A 45 -36.08 -25.82 10.20
N SER A 46 -36.29 -25.43 8.95
CA SER A 46 -35.42 -24.49 8.24
C SER A 46 -35.30 -23.23 9.09
N SER A 47 -34.29 -23.20 9.96
CA SER A 47 -34.01 -22.08 10.85
C SER A 47 -33.27 -21.00 10.08
N PHE A 48 -33.89 -20.51 9.00
CA PHE A 48 -33.63 -19.16 8.54
C PHE A 48 -34.36 -18.25 9.53
N PRO A 49 -33.72 -17.26 10.14
CA PRO A 49 -34.46 -16.26 10.90
C PRO A 49 -35.44 -15.59 9.94
N ALA A 50 -36.74 -15.73 10.19
CA ALA A 50 -37.74 -14.85 9.61
C ALA A 50 -37.36 -13.43 10.06
N PHE A 51 -36.89 -12.64 9.10
CA PHE A 51 -36.55 -11.24 9.31
C PHE A 51 -37.88 -10.52 9.49
N ASP A 52 -38.38 -10.45 10.73
CA ASP A 52 -39.56 -9.67 11.07
C ASP A 52 -39.26 -8.21 10.73
N GLY A 53 -39.88 -7.74 9.65
CA GLY A 53 -39.59 -6.50 8.96
C GLY A 53 -39.99 -5.26 9.75
N ILE A 54 -39.20 -4.92 10.77
CA ILE A 54 -39.20 -3.59 11.39
C ILE A 54 -37.90 -2.89 11.01
N GLY A 55 -37.95 -2.15 9.90
CA GLY A 55 -37.32 -0.83 9.75
C GLY A 55 -35.82 -0.69 10.05
N MET A 56 -34.96 -1.58 9.56
CA MET A 56 -33.52 -1.28 9.51
C MET A 56 -33.24 -0.44 8.27
N GLN A 57 -33.54 0.86 8.33
CA GLN A 57 -33.14 1.82 7.29
C GLN A 57 -31.61 1.78 7.17
N GLN A 58 -31.09 1.06 6.17
CA GLN A 58 -29.67 0.98 5.91
C GLN A 58 -29.16 2.38 5.53
N GLN A 59 -28.26 2.93 6.33
CA GLN A 59 -27.65 4.22 6.05
C GLN A 59 -26.92 4.17 4.70
N VAL A 60 -27.31 5.03 3.76
CA VAL A 60 -26.62 5.18 2.48
C VAL A 60 -25.32 5.96 2.72
N ARG A 61 -24.18 5.26 2.76
CA ARG A 61 -22.86 5.89 2.88
C ARG A 61 -22.30 6.20 1.49
N TRP A 62 -21.92 7.45 1.25
CA TRP A 62 -21.20 7.84 0.03
C TRP A 62 -19.82 7.17 -0.04
N LYS A 63 -19.33 6.94 -1.27
CA LYS A 63 -18.01 6.33 -1.50
C LYS A 63 -16.92 7.25 -0.96
N THR A 64 -16.08 6.73 -0.07
CA THR A 64 -14.90 7.45 0.42
C THR A 64 -13.93 7.68 -0.73
N MET A 65 -13.64 8.94 -1.04
CA MET A 65 -12.61 9.35 -2.00
C MET A 65 -11.21 9.21 -1.37
N GLY A 66 -10.15 9.21 -2.16
CA GLY A 66 -8.76 9.20 -1.67
C GLY A 66 -7.95 7.93 -1.99
N ASN A 67 -8.54 6.95 -2.67
CA ASN A 67 -7.84 5.75 -3.12
C ASN A 67 -7.48 5.77 -4.61
N GLU A 68 -7.47 6.93 -5.25
CA GLU A 68 -7.25 7.11 -6.69
C GLU A 68 -5.83 6.69 -7.09
N TYR A 69 -4.84 7.02 -6.23
CA TYR A 69 -3.46 6.63 -6.47
C TYR A 69 -3.17 5.26 -5.85
N GLN A 70 -3.17 4.24 -6.70
CA GLN A 70 -2.66 2.91 -6.36
C GLN A 70 -1.26 2.73 -6.97
N PRO A 71 -0.20 2.66 -6.14
CA PRO A 71 1.18 2.68 -6.63
C PRO A 71 1.49 1.41 -7.40
N SER A 72 1.81 1.56 -8.69
CA SER A 72 2.25 0.45 -9.53
C SER A 72 3.34 0.90 -10.50
N ASN A 73 4.57 0.40 -10.27
CA ASN A 73 5.75 0.81 -11.03
C ASN A 73 5.62 0.54 -12.54
N ARG A 74 5.06 -0.62 -12.91
CA ARG A 74 4.79 -0.97 -14.32
C ARG A 74 3.88 0.05 -15.00
N LYS A 75 2.75 0.42 -14.38
CA LYS A 75 1.82 1.40 -14.96
C LYS A 75 2.48 2.78 -15.02
N ARG A 76 3.18 3.19 -13.96
CA ARG A 76 3.89 4.48 -13.88
C ARG A 76 4.92 4.65 -15.00
N LYS A 77 5.79 3.65 -15.22
CA LYS A 77 6.84 3.70 -16.25
C LYS A 77 6.28 3.61 -17.68
N ARG A 78 5.23 2.81 -17.91
CA ARG A 78 4.56 2.75 -19.22
C ARG A 78 3.85 4.05 -19.60
N LYS A 79 3.16 4.71 -18.64
CA LYS A 79 2.41 5.94 -18.92
C LYS A 79 3.28 7.19 -18.91
N PHE A 80 4.25 7.28 -18.01
CA PHE A 80 4.96 8.53 -17.74
C PHE A 80 6.49 8.45 -17.84
N GLY A 81 7.03 7.29 -18.21
CA GLY A 81 8.48 7.10 -18.39
C GLY A 81 9.02 7.75 -19.67
N PHE A 82 10.35 7.71 -19.81
CA PHE A 82 11.08 8.34 -20.91
C PHE A 82 10.69 7.82 -22.29
N LEU A 83 10.64 6.49 -22.44
CA LEU A 83 10.29 5.83 -23.71
C LEU A 83 8.88 6.23 -24.19
N ALA A 84 7.93 6.37 -23.26
CA ALA A 84 6.58 6.82 -23.58
C ALA A 84 6.54 8.25 -24.12
N ARG A 85 7.47 9.12 -23.69
CA ARG A 85 7.59 10.49 -24.19
C ARG A 85 8.28 10.56 -25.54
N ILE A 86 9.31 9.77 -25.80
CA ILE A 86 10.01 9.81 -27.10
C ILE A 86 9.13 9.32 -28.25
N ARG A 87 8.29 8.31 -28.00
CA ARG A 87 7.48 7.65 -29.03
C ARG A 87 6.59 8.63 -29.82
N SER A 88 6.00 9.62 -29.16
CA SER A 88 5.09 10.59 -29.80
C SER A 88 5.73 11.95 -30.06
N VAL A 89 5.23 12.68 -31.07
CA VAL A 89 5.69 14.06 -31.37
C VAL A 89 5.43 14.99 -30.19
N ASN A 90 4.27 14.88 -29.55
CA ASN A 90 3.92 15.69 -28.39
C ASN A 90 4.79 15.36 -27.17
N GLY A 91 5.10 14.08 -26.95
CA GLY A 91 6.01 13.70 -25.86
C GLY A 91 7.42 14.24 -26.06
N ARG A 92 7.94 14.28 -27.30
CA ARG A 92 9.22 14.93 -27.63
C ARG A 92 9.19 16.44 -27.35
N LYS A 93 8.07 17.12 -27.67
CA LYS A 93 7.88 18.55 -27.30
C LYS A 93 7.92 18.75 -25.78
N ILE A 94 7.28 17.88 -25.00
CA ILE A 94 7.32 17.93 -23.53
C ILE A 94 8.77 17.82 -23.03
N LEU A 95 9.54 16.85 -23.53
CA LEU A 95 10.95 16.69 -23.14
C LEU A 95 11.78 17.95 -23.45
N ARG A 96 11.62 18.52 -24.64
CA ARG A 96 12.31 19.78 -25.02
C ARG A 96 11.97 20.92 -24.07
N ASN A 97 10.69 21.09 -23.74
CA ASN A 97 10.25 22.13 -22.79
C ASN A 97 10.80 21.90 -21.38
N ARG A 98 10.84 20.65 -20.92
CA ARG A 98 11.40 20.32 -19.60
C ARG A 98 12.91 20.56 -19.52
N ARG A 99 13.65 20.25 -20.59
CA ARG A 99 15.08 20.57 -20.72
C ARG A 99 15.32 22.07 -20.74
N ARG A 100 14.57 22.82 -21.55
CA ARG A 100 14.65 24.29 -21.61
C ARG A 100 14.39 24.94 -20.25
N LYS A 101 13.48 24.37 -19.44
CA LYS A 101 13.24 24.85 -18.06
C LYS A 101 14.34 24.43 -17.06
N GLY A 102 15.22 23.49 -17.40
CA GLY A 102 16.26 22.99 -16.50
C GLY A 102 15.75 22.07 -15.40
N ARG A 103 14.69 21.27 -15.65
CA ARG A 103 14.21 20.30 -14.66
C ARG A 103 15.25 19.20 -14.45
N MET A 104 15.64 18.94 -13.20
CA MET A 104 16.57 17.84 -12.84
C MET A 104 16.09 16.48 -13.36
N TYR A 105 14.78 16.21 -13.25
CA TYR A 105 14.16 14.99 -13.76
C TYR A 105 13.22 15.28 -14.92
N LEU A 106 13.44 14.65 -16.06
CA LEU A 106 12.61 14.85 -17.25
C LEU A 106 11.35 13.95 -17.26
N THR A 107 11.45 12.74 -16.71
CA THR A 107 10.36 11.75 -16.66
C THR A 107 10.46 10.90 -15.40
N HIS A 108 9.47 10.02 -15.21
CA HIS A 108 9.37 9.10 -14.07
C HIS A 108 10.33 7.92 -14.11
#